data_AF-A0A3N5SM80-F1
#
_entry.id   AF-A0A3N5SM80-F1
#
_cell.length_a   1.000
_cell.length_b   1.000
_cell.length_c   1.000
_cell.angle_alpha   90.00
_cell.angle_beta   90.00
_cell.angle_gamma   90.00
#
_symmetry.space_group_name_H-M   'P 1'
#
loop_
_entity.id
_entity.type
_entity.pdbx_description
1 polymer ?
#
loop_
_entity_poly.entity_id
_entity_poly.type
_entity_poly.pdbx_seq_one_letter_code
_entity_poly.pdbx_strand_id
1 'polypeptide(L)'
;MDNLPTSSKEKILTCLRTELPGILAEQPVMLAYLYGSLAGGSASSASDVDIALVFKPCCPLSPYERMKRELHIAAEIEDRCSIREADVRSIDNAPLTVQGKVLTESLLLYSRDEEYRVQYEVYTRKLYFDFAPVEEMTRQAFFERLKQEGLTSGKARQG
;
A
#
# COMPACT_ATOMS: atom_id res chain seq x y z
N MET A 1 -4.37 13.00 -29.55
CA MET A 1 -5.07 12.48 -28.35
C MET A 1 -4.49 11.11 -28.11
N ASP A 2 -3.43 11.07 -27.32
CA ASP A 2 -2.63 9.88 -27.08
C ASP A 2 -3.44 8.86 -26.28
N ASN A 3 -3.60 7.68 -26.86
CA ASN A 3 -4.30 6.57 -26.26
C ASN A 3 -3.36 5.37 -26.35
N LEU A 4 -2.64 5.07 -25.25
CA LEU A 4 -1.80 3.88 -25.07
C LEU A 4 -1.54 3.63 -23.56
N PRO A 5 -1.62 2.39 -23.03
CA PRO A 5 -2.60 1.35 -23.35
C PRO A 5 -3.20 0.69 -22.08
N THR A 6 -4.51 0.46 -22.07
CA THR A 6 -5.19 -0.47 -21.14
C THR A 6 -4.52 -1.85 -21.08
N SER A 7 -3.87 -2.28 -22.17
CA SER A 7 -3.20 -3.57 -22.32
C SER A 7 -1.96 -3.78 -21.42
N SER A 8 -1.16 -2.74 -21.12
CA SER A 8 0.08 -2.95 -20.31
C SER A 8 -0.23 -3.22 -18.84
N LYS A 9 -1.20 -2.49 -18.28
CA LYS A 9 -1.68 -2.71 -16.91
C LYS A 9 -2.30 -4.10 -16.74
N GLU A 10 -3.13 -4.53 -17.70
CA GLU A 10 -3.74 -5.86 -17.69
C GLU A 10 -2.69 -6.97 -17.76
N LYS A 11 -1.62 -6.80 -18.55
CA LYS A 11 -0.50 -7.74 -18.60
C LYS A 11 0.22 -7.85 -17.26
N ILE A 12 0.53 -6.72 -16.63
CA ILE A 12 1.18 -6.69 -15.30
C ILE A 12 0.28 -7.39 -14.26
N LEU A 13 -1.01 -7.04 -14.22
CA LEU A 13 -1.97 -7.67 -13.30
C LEU A 13 -2.08 -9.18 -13.51
N THR A 14 -2.11 -9.62 -14.76
CA THR A 14 -2.17 -11.04 -15.12
C THR A 14 -0.90 -11.76 -14.67
N CYS A 15 0.27 -11.15 -14.89
CA CYS A 15 1.53 -11.72 -14.43
C CYS A 15 1.56 -11.83 -12.91
N LEU A 16 1.26 -10.75 -12.19
CA LEU A 16 1.27 -10.73 -10.72
C LEU A 16 0.37 -11.82 -10.13
N ARG A 17 -0.86 -11.98 -10.66
CA ARG A 17 -1.78 -13.04 -10.22
C ARG A 17 -1.26 -14.45 -10.47
N THR A 18 -0.43 -14.62 -11.50
CA THR A 18 0.14 -15.92 -11.87
C THR A 18 1.38 -16.24 -11.03
N GLU A 19 2.27 -15.28 -10.84
CA GLU A 19 3.58 -15.48 -10.21
C GLU A 19 3.56 -15.36 -8.68
N LEU A 20 2.74 -14.47 -8.11
CA LEU A 20 2.72 -14.22 -6.66
C LEU A 20 2.44 -15.47 -5.82
N PRO A 21 1.52 -16.39 -6.18
CA PRO A 21 1.35 -17.62 -5.43
C PRO A 21 2.65 -18.44 -5.31
N GLY A 22 3.46 -18.49 -6.37
CA GLY A 22 4.76 -19.17 -6.37
C GLY A 22 5.80 -18.45 -5.52
N ILE A 23 5.93 -17.12 -5.70
CA ILE A 23 6.88 -16.28 -4.94
C ILE A 23 6.57 -16.33 -3.43
N LEU A 24 5.29 -16.29 -3.07
CA LEU A 24 4.85 -16.14 -1.68
C LEU A 24 4.62 -17.47 -0.94
N ALA A 25 4.59 -18.61 -1.64
CA ALA A 25 4.29 -19.93 -1.05
C ALA A 25 5.19 -20.26 0.15
N GLU A 26 6.49 -19.98 0.06
CA GLU A 26 7.48 -20.28 1.10
C GLU A 26 7.67 -19.14 2.11
N GLN A 27 7.07 -17.98 1.84
CA GLN A 27 7.15 -16.82 2.71
C GLN A 27 6.07 -16.88 3.79
N PRO A 28 6.26 -16.30 4.98
CA PRO A 28 5.22 -16.23 6.02
C PRO A 28 4.14 -15.19 5.71
N VAL A 29 3.73 -15.03 4.44
CA VAL A 29 2.71 -14.08 4.00
C VAL A 29 1.31 -14.71 4.08
N MET A 30 0.34 -13.96 4.58
CA MET A 30 -1.08 -14.34 4.56
C MET A 30 -1.80 -13.72 3.37
N LEU A 31 -1.57 -12.44 3.12
CA LEU A 31 -2.28 -11.66 2.11
C LEU A 31 -1.30 -10.78 1.33
N ALA A 32 -1.57 -10.58 0.04
CA ALA A 32 -0.89 -9.56 -0.76
C ALA A 32 -1.90 -8.76 -1.59
N TYR A 33 -1.71 -7.44 -1.59
CA TYR A 33 -2.59 -6.48 -2.23
C TYR A 33 -1.79 -5.56 -3.15
N LEU A 34 -2.30 -5.27 -4.35
CA LEU A 34 -1.82 -4.16 -5.15
C LEU A 34 -2.49 -2.88 -4.66
N TYR A 35 -1.71 -1.88 -4.28
CA TYR A 35 -2.22 -0.57 -3.88
C TYR A 35 -1.57 0.54 -4.73
N GLY A 36 -1.86 1.81 -4.42
CA GLY A 36 -1.20 2.94 -5.06
C GLY A 36 -1.65 3.24 -6.49
N SER A 37 -0.74 3.80 -7.31
CA SER A 37 -1.05 4.44 -8.60
C SER A 37 -1.73 3.51 -9.62
N LEU A 38 -1.46 2.21 -9.54
CA LEU A 38 -2.11 1.19 -10.35
C LEU A 38 -3.51 0.82 -9.86
N ALA A 39 -3.84 1.02 -8.58
CA ALA A 39 -5.21 0.87 -8.09
C ALA A 39 -6.07 2.09 -8.47
N GLY A 40 -5.49 3.30 -8.48
CA GLY A 40 -6.19 4.59 -8.74
C GLY A 40 -6.37 5.00 -10.21
N GLY A 41 -5.85 4.25 -11.18
CA GLY A 41 -6.12 4.48 -12.61
C GLY A 41 -5.26 5.54 -13.32
N SER A 42 -4.30 6.17 -12.63
CA SER A 42 -3.34 7.08 -13.25
C SER A 42 -1.95 6.43 -13.29
N ALA A 43 -1.79 5.48 -14.21
CA ALA A 43 -0.50 4.88 -14.48
C ALA A 43 0.38 5.89 -15.25
N SER A 44 1.41 6.41 -14.59
CA SER A 44 2.58 6.95 -15.28
C SER A 44 3.21 5.81 -16.10
N SER A 45 3.71 6.12 -17.29
CA SER A 45 4.23 5.19 -18.32
C SER A 45 5.46 4.38 -17.91
N ALA A 46 5.93 4.53 -16.67
CA ALA A 46 6.96 3.72 -16.03
C ALA A 46 6.37 3.14 -14.73
N SER A 47 5.39 2.24 -14.82
CA SER A 47 4.59 1.82 -13.67
C SER A 47 5.44 1.10 -12.61
N ASP A 48 5.75 1.85 -11.55
CA ASP A 48 6.16 1.33 -10.25
C ASP A 48 4.97 0.56 -9.65
N VAL A 49 5.19 -0.67 -9.19
CA VAL A 49 4.14 -1.54 -8.66
C VAL A 49 4.24 -1.55 -7.13
N ASP A 50 3.20 -1.05 -6.46
CA ASP A 50 3.13 -1.03 -4.99
C ASP A 50 2.38 -2.26 -4.45
N ILE A 51 3.07 -3.13 -3.70
CA ILE A 51 2.50 -4.37 -3.14
C ILE A 51 2.51 -4.32 -1.62
N ALA A 52 1.33 -4.39 -1.02
CA ALA A 52 1.14 -4.45 0.42
C ALA A 52 1.05 -5.90 0.86
N LEU A 53 1.85 -6.27 1.84
CA LEU A 53 1.88 -7.61 2.44
C LEU A 53 1.27 -7.60 3.83
N VAL A 54 0.62 -8.70 4.19
CA VAL A 54 0.23 -9.01 5.57
C VAL A 54 0.92 -10.30 5.96
N PHE A 55 1.85 -10.24 6.90
CA PHE A 55 2.55 -11.44 7.39
C PHE A 55 1.70 -12.25 8.38
N LYS A 56 2.10 -13.51 8.60
CA LYS A 56 1.50 -14.45 9.55
C LYS A 56 1.64 -13.91 10.98
N PRO A 57 0.54 -13.72 11.72
CA PRO A 57 0.60 -13.22 13.10
C PRO A 57 1.40 -14.11 14.05
N CYS A 58 1.40 -15.43 13.82
CA CYS A 58 2.14 -16.40 14.63
C CYS A 58 3.65 -16.46 14.34
N CYS A 59 4.14 -15.69 13.36
CA CYS A 59 5.55 -15.62 12.98
C CYS A 59 6.04 -14.18 13.09
N PRO A 60 6.30 -13.67 14.32
CA PRO A 60 6.77 -12.31 14.50
C PRO A 60 8.15 -12.16 13.85
N LEU A 61 8.27 -11.19 12.95
CA LEU A 61 9.50 -10.85 12.26
C LEU A 61 10.07 -9.56 12.83
N SER A 62 11.37 -9.53 13.07
CA SER A 62 12.12 -8.31 13.37
C SER A 62 12.06 -7.31 12.20
N PRO A 63 12.30 -6.01 12.43
CA PRO A 63 12.33 -5.02 11.35
C PRO A 63 13.31 -5.39 10.22
N TYR A 64 14.47 -5.97 10.57
CA TYR A 64 15.46 -6.43 9.61
C TYR A 64 14.97 -7.61 8.76
N GLU A 65 14.34 -8.61 9.39
CA GLU A 65 13.79 -9.77 8.65
C GLU A 65 12.65 -9.36 7.72
N ARG A 66 11.82 -8.41 8.15
CA ARG A 66 10.75 -7.84 7.30
C ARG A 66 11.33 -7.16 6.08
N MET A 67 12.24 -6.21 6.28
CA MET A 67 12.91 -5.50 5.20
C MET A 67 13.60 -6.47 4.24
N LYS A 68 14.31 -7.48 4.76
CA LYS A 68 14.97 -8.50 3.92
C LYS A 68 13.97 -9.26 3.05
N ARG A 69 12.82 -9.65 3.60
CA ARG A 69 11.78 -10.36 2.85
C ARG A 69 11.07 -9.46 1.85
N GLU A 70 10.74 -8.24 2.23
CA GLU A 70 10.18 -7.21 1.35
C GLU A 70 11.05 -7.02 0.10
N LEU A 71 12.36 -6.77 0.30
CA LEU A 71 13.31 -6.61 -0.81
C LEU A 71 13.45 -7.87 -1.67
N HIS A 72 13.47 -9.06 -1.05
CA HIS A 72 13.55 -10.31 -1.80
C HIS A 72 12.30 -10.54 -2.66
N ILE A 73 11.11 -10.29 -2.12
CA ILE A 73 9.84 -10.42 -2.85
C ILE A 73 9.77 -9.38 -3.96
N ALA A 74 10.22 -8.15 -3.72
CA ALA A 74 10.31 -7.10 -4.76
C ALA A 74 11.15 -7.56 -5.94
N ALA A 75 12.37 -8.06 -5.68
CA ALA A 75 13.27 -8.54 -6.72
C ALA A 75 12.68 -9.72 -7.52
N GLU A 76 12.02 -10.68 -6.86
CA GLU A 76 11.35 -11.79 -7.56
C GLU A 76 10.20 -11.31 -8.46
N ILE A 77 9.45 -10.28 -8.03
CA ILE A 77 8.37 -9.69 -8.82
C ILE A 77 8.94 -8.96 -10.05
N GLU A 78 9.98 -8.16 -9.86
CA GLU A 78 10.67 -7.43 -10.93
C GLU A 78 11.18 -8.40 -12.01
N ASP A 79 11.87 -9.46 -11.59
CA ASP A 79 12.44 -10.48 -12.48
C ASP A 79 11.34 -11.25 -13.25
N ARG A 80 10.37 -11.83 -12.52
CA ARG A 80 9.37 -12.72 -13.14
C ARG A 80 8.33 -12.00 -13.97
N CYS A 81 8.00 -10.76 -13.61
CA CYS A 81 6.99 -9.98 -14.31
C CYS A 81 7.55 -8.90 -15.23
N SER A 82 8.87 -8.83 -15.41
CA SER A 82 9.52 -7.80 -16.22
C SER A 82 9.09 -6.38 -15.83
N ILE A 83 8.90 -6.16 -14.53
CA ILE A 83 8.54 -4.86 -13.96
C ILE A 83 9.83 -4.13 -13.64
N ARG A 84 9.88 -2.82 -13.93
CA ARG A 84 11.10 -2.02 -13.71
C ARG A 84 11.43 -1.86 -12.23
N GLU A 85 10.39 -1.65 -11.42
CA GLU A 85 10.51 -1.30 -10.00
C GLU A 85 9.26 -1.75 -9.25
N ALA A 86 9.44 -2.50 -8.17
CA ALA A 86 8.37 -2.92 -7.27
C ALA A 86 8.65 -2.46 -5.84
N ASP A 87 7.74 -1.67 -5.24
CA ASP A 87 7.79 -1.34 -3.81
C ASP A 87 6.92 -2.32 -3.03
N VAL A 88 7.57 -3.18 -2.26
CA VAL A 88 6.89 -4.20 -1.45
C VAL A 88 6.98 -3.79 0.02
N ARG A 89 5.84 -3.63 0.69
CA ARG A 89 5.77 -3.18 2.09
C ARG A 89 4.80 -4.01 2.91
N SER A 90 5.21 -4.40 4.12
CA SER A 90 4.30 -4.99 5.09
C SER A 90 3.48 -3.95 5.82
N ILE A 91 2.15 -4.14 5.83
CA ILE A 91 1.21 -3.20 6.46
C ILE A 91 0.76 -3.67 7.84
N ASP A 92 1.00 -4.93 8.21
CA ASP A 92 0.50 -5.51 9.48
C ASP A 92 1.05 -4.83 10.74
N ASN A 93 2.16 -4.09 10.63
CA ASN A 93 2.72 -3.27 11.72
C ASN A 93 2.46 -1.76 11.56
N ALA A 94 1.82 -1.32 10.47
CA ALA A 94 1.49 0.08 10.27
C ALA A 94 0.33 0.50 11.19
N PRO A 95 0.15 1.80 11.47
CA PRO A 95 -1.05 2.29 12.14
C PRO A 95 -2.33 1.81 11.44
N LEU A 96 -3.38 1.52 12.21
CA LEU A 96 -4.66 1.01 11.69
C LEU A 96 -5.25 1.89 10.57
N THR A 97 -5.02 3.20 10.63
CA THR A 97 -5.49 4.16 9.62
C THR A 97 -4.79 3.96 8.27
N VAL A 98 -3.48 3.65 8.28
CA VAL A 98 -2.71 3.28 7.09
C VAL A 98 -3.19 1.95 6.54
N GLN A 99 -3.35 0.94 7.41
CA GLN A 99 -3.85 -0.37 7.00
C GLN A 99 -5.24 -0.26 6.35
N GLY A 100 -6.15 0.47 7.00
CA GLY A 100 -7.51 0.70 6.54
C GLY A 100 -7.57 1.39 5.18
N LYS A 101 -6.76 2.43 4.98
CA LYS A 101 -6.65 3.11 3.69
C LYS A 101 -6.18 2.16 2.59
N VAL A 102 -5.09 1.42 2.82
CA VAL A 102 -4.56 0.44 1.86
C VAL A 102 -5.62 -0.60 1.51
N LEU A 103 -6.29 -1.19 2.51
CA LEU A 103 -7.32 -2.20 2.27
C LEU A 103 -8.57 -1.65 1.57
N THR A 104 -8.85 -0.35 1.68
CA THR A 104 -10.02 0.28 1.02
C THR A 104 -9.74 0.57 -0.46
N GLU A 105 -8.49 0.89 -0.80
CA GLU A 105 -8.07 1.35 -2.13
C GLU A 105 -7.20 0.33 -2.88
N SER A 106 -7.25 -0.95 -2.54
CA SER A 106 -6.38 -1.99 -3.12
C SER A 106 -7.13 -3.13 -3.80
N LEU A 107 -6.38 -3.87 -4.62
CA LEU A 107 -6.80 -5.09 -5.29
C LEU A 107 -6.10 -6.31 -4.65
N LEU A 108 -6.88 -7.27 -4.17
CA LEU A 108 -6.33 -8.55 -3.67
C LEU A 108 -5.65 -9.32 -4.81
N LEU A 109 -4.39 -9.73 -4.58
CA LEU A 109 -3.60 -10.53 -5.51
C LEU A 109 -3.27 -11.93 -4.98
N TYR A 110 -3.10 -12.07 -3.66
CA TYR A 110 -2.81 -13.35 -3.02
C TYR A 110 -3.54 -13.46 -1.69
N SER A 111 -4.10 -14.62 -1.43
CA SER A 111 -4.71 -14.99 -0.16
C SER A 111 -4.35 -16.43 0.16
N ARG A 112 -3.66 -16.62 1.28
CA ARG A 112 -3.29 -17.95 1.78
C ARG A 112 -4.48 -18.65 2.45
N ASP A 113 -5.34 -17.87 3.10
CA ASP A 113 -6.48 -18.34 3.86
C ASP A 113 -7.61 -17.31 3.73
N GLU A 114 -8.71 -17.74 3.10
CA GLU A 114 -9.85 -16.87 2.81
C GLU A 114 -10.60 -16.46 4.09
N GLU A 115 -10.65 -17.31 5.11
CA GLU A 115 -11.31 -16.97 6.37
C GLU A 115 -10.52 -15.89 7.11
N TYR A 116 -9.20 -16.07 7.19
CA TYR A 116 -8.30 -15.05 7.72
C TYR A 116 -8.42 -13.73 6.96
N ARG A 117 -8.46 -13.77 5.63
CA ARG A 117 -8.64 -12.57 4.79
C ARG A 117 -9.89 -11.80 5.18
N VAL A 118 -11.03 -12.49 5.24
CA VAL A 118 -12.33 -11.87 5.56
C VAL A 118 -12.28 -11.25 6.95
N GLN A 119 -11.78 -11.98 7.94
CA GLN A 119 -11.66 -11.47 9.31
C GLN A 119 -10.77 -10.22 9.38
N TYR A 120 -9.61 -10.26 8.74
CA TYR A 120 -8.65 -9.15 8.72
C TYR A 120 -9.23 -7.92 8.03
N GLU A 121 -9.84 -8.08 6.85
CA GLU A 121 -10.42 -6.95 6.11
C GLU A 121 -11.61 -6.33 6.84
N VAL A 122 -12.52 -7.15 7.39
CA VAL A 122 -13.70 -6.65 8.12
C VAL A 122 -13.27 -5.89 9.37
N TYR A 123 -12.37 -6.46 10.17
CA TYR A 123 -11.87 -5.82 11.39
C TYR A 123 -11.20 -4.48 11.09
N THR A 124 -10.25 -4.48 10.17
CA THR A 124 -9.43 -3.29 9.86
C THR A 124 -10.26 -2.20 9.19
N ARG A 125 -11.15 -2.54 8.24
CA ARG A 125 -12.04 -1.55 7.61
C ARG A 125 -13.05 -0.97 8.59
N LYS A 126 -13.63 -1.78 9.47
CA LYS A 126 -14.57 -1.29 10.49
C LYS A 126 -13.90 -0.24 11.36
N LEU A 127 -12.73 -0.56 11.92
CA LEU A 127 -11.99 0.39 12.75
C LEU A 127 -11.60 1.63 11.96
N TYR A 128 -11.13 1.47 10.73
CA TYR A 128 -10.81 2.61 9.87
C TYR A 128 -11.99 3.56 9.67
N PHE A 129 -13.18 3.04 9.35
CA PHE A 129 -14.37 3.89 9.18
C PHE A 129 -14.88 4.49 10.49
N ASP A 130 -14.69 3.82 11.62
CA ASP A 130 -15.01 4.37 12.94
C ASP A 130 -14.06 5.53 13.31
N PHE A 131 -12.78 5.46 12.94
CA PHE A 131 -11.76 6.47 13.25
C PHE A 131 -11.57 7.56 12.18
N ALA A 132 -11.92 7.31 10.93
CA ALA A 132 -11.71 8.26 9.81
C ALA A 132 -12.34 9.65 10.04
N PRO A 133 -13.56 9.79 10.61
CA PRO A 133 -14.12 11.10 10.93
C PRO A 133 -13.26 11.89 11.92
N VAL A 134 -12.68 11.21 12.91
CA VAL A 134 -11.84 11.83 13.96
C VAL A 134 -10.51 12.31 13.38
N GLU A 135 -9.89 11.52 12.50
CA GLU A 135 -8.67 11.94 11.80
C GLU A 135 -8.92 13.16 10.91
N GLU A 136 -10.05 13.19 10.18
CA GLU A 136 -10.37 14.32 9.32
C GLU A 136 -10.60 15.60 10.14
N MET A 137 -11.31 15.52 11.27
CA MET A 137 -11.47 16.65 12.19
C MET A 137 -10.12 17.15 12.72
N THR A 138 -9.23 16.23 13.12
CA THR A 138 -7.89 16.57 13.63
C THR A 138 -7.03 17.23 12.56
N ARG A 139 -7.08 16.70 11.34
CA ARG A 139 -6.38 17.24 10.17
C ARG A 139 -6.88 18.64 9.83
N GLN A 140 -8.19 18.85 9.80
CA GLN A 140 -8.80 20.16 9.56
C GLN A 140 -8.37 21.17 10.64
N ALA A 141 -8.47 20.82 11.92
CA ALA A 141 -8.06 21.68 13.02
C ALA A 141 -6.56 22.04 12.95
N PHE A 142 -5.70 21.10 12.59
CA PHE A 142 -4.27 21.35 12.38
C PHE A 142 -4.01 22.33 11.23
N PHE A 143 -4.66 22.14 10.07
CA PHE A 143 -4.52 23.06 8.95
C PHE A 143 -5.11 24.45 9.24
N GLU A 144 -6.22 24.53 9.96
CA GLU A 144 -6.80 25.79 10.42
C GLU A 144 -5.83 26.54 11.35
N ARG A 145 -5.19 25.83 12.27
CA ARG A 145 -4.15 26.40 13.14
C ARG A 145 -2.94 26.88 12.35
N LEU A 146 -2.45 26.10 11.38
CA LEU A 146 -1.35 26.54 10.51
C LEU A 146 -1.72 27.78 9.68
N LYS A 147 -2.98 27.90 9.22
CA LYS A 147 -3.45 29.12 8.54
C LYS A 147 -3.51 30.33 9.48
N GLN A 148 -3.85 30.12 10.75
CA GLN A 148 -3.87 31.18 11.77
C GLN A 148 -2.47 31.61 12.20
N GLU A 149 -1.52 30.68 12.33
CA GLU A 149 -0.13 30.96 12.74
C GLU A 149 0.76 31.38 11.54
N GLY A 150 0.38 31.03 10.31
CA GLY A 150 1.13 31.30 9.06
C GLY A 150 0.99 32.71 8.47
N LEU A 151 0.33 33.65 9.16
CA LEU A 151 0.20 35.06 8.73
C LEU A 151 1.04 36.05 9.55
N THR A 152 1.88 35.58 10.49
CA THR A 152 2.66 36.44 11.41
C THR A 152 4.18 36.37 11.25
N SER A 153 4.72 36.03 10.07
CA SER A 153 6.19 36.08 9.84
C SER A 153 6.60 36.59 8.46
N GLY A 154 5.87 37.59 7.95
CA GLY A 154 6.15 38.21 6.65
C GLY A 154 6.06 39.74 6.65
N LYS A 155 6.56 40.44 7.67
CA LYS A 155 6.85 41.89 7.61
C LYS A 155 7.82 42.30 8.72
N ALA A 156 9.08 42.57 8.36
CA ALA A 156 9.88 43.72 8.78
C ALA A 156 11.36 43.47 8.48
N ARG A 157 11.86 44.13 7.42
CA ARG A 157 13.14 44.86 7.41
C ARG A 157 13.28 45.57 6.06
N GLN A 158 12.72 46.78 6.01
CA GLN A 158 13.35 47.89 5.30
C GLN A 158 14.44 48.43 6.22
N GLY A 159 15.61 48.68 5.65
CA GLY A 159 16.79 49.24 6.31
C GLY A 159 17.96 49.17 5.35
#